data_AF-A0A7G5ZBR9-F1
#
_entry.id   AF-A0A7G5ZBR9-F1
#
_cell.length_a   1.000
_cell.length_b   1.000
_cell.length_c   1.000
_cell.angle_alpha   90.00
_cell.angle_beta   90.00
_cell.angle_gamma   90.00
#
_symmetry.space_group_name_H-M   'P 1'
#
loop_
_entity.id
_entity.type
_entity.pdbx_description
1 polymer ?
#
loop_
_entity_poly.entity_id
_entity_poly.type
_entity_poly.pdbx_seq_one_letter_code
_entity_poly.pdbx_strand_id
1 'polypeptide(L)'
;MTESEADPAIVTGTAKLGARFVVTHGDAVKYDRTLGTDATWESSFVGATAIPLAAAEYQKLYRKLAGQLFDDPDFRKTLARPAP
;
A
#
# COMPACT_ATOMS: atom_id res chain seq x y z
N MET A 1 -41.42 -17.04 16.24
CA MET A 1 -40.90 -17.05 14.87
C MET A 1 -39.48 -16.51 14.97
N THR A 2 -38.49 -17.37 14.83
CA THR A 2 -37.08 -16.98 14.97
C THR A 2 -36.51 -16.92 13.57
N GLU A 3 -36.73 -15.81 12.87
CA GLU A 3 -36.02 -15.54 11.63
C GLU A 3 -34.66 -14.96 11.98
N SER A 4 -33.63 -15.66 11.53
CA SER A 4 -32.25 -15.18 11.51
C SER A 4 -31.78 -15.27 10.07
N GLU A 5 -31.74 -14.13 9.40
CA GLU A 5 -31.02 -13.97 8.14
C GLU A 5 -29.67 -13.34 8.44
N ALA A 6 -28.61 -14.05 8.05
CA ALA A 6 -27.28 -13.49 7.91
C ALA A 6 -26.99 -13.45 6.42
N ASP A 7 -26.69 -12.28 5.87
CA ASP A 7 -26.20 -12.11 4.51
C ASP A 7 -24.65 -12.02 4.53
N PRO A 8 -23.93 -13.12 4.24
CA PRO A 8 -22.47 -13.13 4.21
C PRO A 8 -21.87 -12.52 2.93
N ALA A 9 -22.68 -11.99 1.99
CA ALA A 9 -22.23 -11.72 0.62
C ALA A 9 -21.30 -10.50 0.47
N ILE A 10 -21.29 -9.55 1.40
CA ILE A 10 -20.46 -8.34 1.30
C ILE A 10 -19.70 -8.09 2.60
N VAL A 11 -18.45 -8.55 2.64
CA VAL A 11 -17.48 -8.21 3.69
C VAL A 11 -16.40 -7.34 3.04
N THR A 12 -16.50 -6.02 3.21
CA THR A 12 -15.51 -5.07 2.69
C THR A 12 -14.12 -5.39 3.22
N GLY A 13 -13.17 -5.68 2.33
CA GLY A 13 -11.76 -5.82 2.67
C GLY A 13 -11.12 -4.44 2.78
N THR A 14 -10.37 -4.20 3.87
CA THR A 14 -9.58 -2.97 4.01
C THR A 14 -8.13 -3.34 4.30
N ALA A 15 -7.20 -2.60 3.68
CA ALA A 15 -5.79 -2.68 4.02
C ALA A 15 -5.16 -1.30 4.00
N LYS A 16 -4.24 -1.09 4.94
CA LYS A 16 -3.43 0.11 5.06
C LYS A 16 -1.97 -0.29 5.08
N LEU A 17 -1.16 0.43 4.32
CA LEU A 17 0.28 0.24 4.24
C LEU A 17 0.96 1.59 4.43
N GLY A 18 1.86 1.68 5.40
CA GLY A 18 2.71 2.84 5.64
C GLY A 18 4.16 2.43 5.75
N ALA A 19 5.06 3.19 5.15
CA ALA A 19 6.51 2.98 5.26
C ALA A 19 7.25 4.31 5.36
N ARG A 20 8.34 4.31 6.12
CA ARG A 20 9.30 5.42 6.17
C ARG A 20 10.46 5.12 5.22
N PHE A 21 10.74 6.07 4.34
CA PHE A 21 11.81 6.01 3.37
C PHE A 21 12.88 7.01 3.75
N VAL A 22 14.11 6.53 3.91
CA VAL A 22 15.28 7.35 4.25
C VAL A 22 16.34 7.14 3.18
N VAL A 23 16.80 8.22 2.56
CA VAL A 23 17.96 8.22 1.64
C VAL A 23 19.10 8.97 2.31
N THR A 24 20.24 8.32 2.44
CA THR A 24 21.47 8.91 2.96
C THR A 24 22.54 8.98 1.86
N HIS A 25 23.37 10.01 1.93
CA HIS A 25 24.56 10.14 1.09
C HIS A 25 25.74 10.55 1.97
N GLY A 26 26.64 9.59 2.24
CA GLY A 26 27.61 9.73 3.34
C GLY A 26 26.89 9.88 4.67
N ASP A 27 27.29 10.85 5.48
CA ASP A 27 26.68 11.15 6.78
C ASP A 27 25.43 12.04 6.70
N ALA A 28 25.03 12.49 5.50
CA ALA A 28 23.90 13.38 5.32
C ALA A 28 22.63 12.62 4.91
N VAL A 29 21.54 12.82 5.67
CA VAL A 29 20.19 12.42 5.25
C VAL A 29 19.72 13.37 4.15
N LYS A 30 19.49 12.84 2.95
CA LYS A 30 19.04 13.59 1.78
C LYS A 30 17.53 13.52 1.59
N TYR A 31 16.89 12.50 2.15
CA TYR A 31 15.44 12.33 2.11
C TYR A 31 15.00 11.52 3.33
N ASP A 32 13.94 11.95 3.99
CA ASP A 32 13.30 11.24 5.09
C ASP A 32 11.82 11.58 5.09
N ARG A 33 11.00 10.64 4.62
CA ARG A 33 9.55 10.82 4.50
C ARG A 33 8.83 9.54 4.86
N THR A 34 7.68 9.69 5.50
CA THR A 34 6.71 8.61 5.71
C THR A 34 5.64 8.71 4.64
N LEU A 35 5.50 7.65 3.84
CA LEU A 35 4.45 7.52 2.84
C LEU A 35 3.43 6.47 3.31
N GLY A 36 2.16 6.72 3.03
CA GLY A 36 1.06 5.85 3.40
C GLY A 36 0.04 5.73 2.27
N THR A 37 -0.52 4.53 2.13
CA THR A 37 -1.64 4.27 1.24
C THR A 37 -2.64 3.32 1.89
N ASP A 38 -3.90 3.55 1.59
CA ASP A 38 -5.02 2.69 1.88
C ASP A 38 -5.60 2.08 0.60
N ALA A 39 -6.24 0.91 0.76
CA ALA A 39 -7.04 0.24 -0.25
C ALA A 39 -8.26 -0.39 0.43
N THR A 40 -9.39 -0.26 -0.25
CA THR A 40 -10.67 -0.85 0.12
C THR A 40 -11.22 -1.55 -1.10
N TRP A 41 -11.67 -2.80 -0.95
CA TRP A 41 -12.26 -3.57 -2.03
C TRP A 41 -13.51 -4.31 -1.58
N GLU A 42 -14.45 -4.49 -2.50
CA GLU A 42 -15.57 -5.41 -2.30
C GLU A 42 -15.00 -6.82 -2.19
N SER A 43 -15.25 -7.46 -1.05
CA SER A 43 -14.86 -8.85 -0.82
C SER A 43 -16.13 -9.63 -0.53
N SER A 44 -16.49 -10.53 -1.45
CA SER A 44 -17.34 -11.64 -1.07
C SER A 44 -16.45 -12.64 -0.35
N PHE A 45 -16.70 -12.88 0.94
CA PHE A 45 -15.98 -13.88 1.73
C PHE A 45 -16.42 -15.29 1.32
N VAL A 46 -16.32 -15.61 0.02
CA VAL A 46 -16.38 -16.97 -0.48
C VAL A 46 -15.01 -17.57 -0.16
N GLY A 47 -14.93 -18.29 0.96
CA GLY A 47 -13.68 -18.61 1.68
C GLY A 47 -12.53 -19.22 0.87
N ALA A 48 -12.77 -19.71 -0.35
CA ALA A 48 -11.72 -20.21 -1.25
C ALA A 48 -10.98 -19.10 -2.04
N THR A 49 -11.61 -17.95 -2.30
CA THR A 49 -11.05 -16.87 -3.14
C THR A 49 -10.64 -15.62 -2.35
N ALA A 50 -11.13 -15.48 -1.12
CA ALA A 50 -10.89 -14.32 -0.28
C ALA A 50 -9.40 -14.11 0.06
N ILE A 51 -8.65 -15.18 0.38
CA ILE A 51 -7.23 -15.09 0.72
C ILE A 51 -6.37 -14.72 -0.51
N PRO A 52 -6.49 -15.39 -1.66
CA PRO A 52 -5.80 -14.97 -2.88
C PRO A 52 -6.13 -13.53 -3.30
N LEU A 53 -7.39 -13.11 -3.19
CA LEU A 53 -7.82 -11.75 -3.50
C LEU A 53 -7.14 -10.74 -2.56
N ALA A 54 -7.15 -10.99 -1.24
CA ALA A 54 -6.48 -10.14 -0.28
C ALA A 54 -4.97 -10.04 -0.55
N ALA A 55 -4.30 -11.14 -0.91
CA ALA A 55 -2.88 -11.12 -1.27
C ALA A 55 -2.62 -10.26 -2.52
N ALA A 56 -3.47 -10.35 -3.53
CA ALA A 56 -3.37 -9.55 -4.75
C ALA A 56 -3.57 -8.05 -4.46
N GLU A 57 -4.56 -7.68 -3.64
CA GLU A 57 -4.80 -6.30 -3.23
C GLU A 57 -3.66 -5.73 -2.38
N TYR A 58 -3.08 -6.56 -1.50
CA TYR A 58 -1.90 -6.18 -0.73
C TYR A 58 -0.68 -5.94 -1.64
N GLN A 59 -0.47 -6.75 -2.67
CA GLN A 59 0.57 -6.50 -3.68
C GLN A 59 0.33 -5.20 -4.48
N LYS A 60 -0.93 -4.84 -4.74
CA LYS A 60 -1.26 -3.56 -5.39
C LYS A 60 -0.91 -2.37 -4.48
N LEU A 61 -1.12 -2.47 -3.18
CA LEU A 61 -0.70 -1.44 -2.21
C LEU A 61 0.81 -1.20 -2.24
N TYR A 62 1.63 -2.24 -2.30
CA TYR A 62 3.08 -2.09 -2.44
C TYR A 62 3.47 -1.37 -3.72
N ARG A 63 2.86 -1.72 -4.86
CA ARG A 63 3.10 -1.03 -6.14
C ARG A 63 2.67 0.43 -6.08
N LYS A 64 1.54 0.74 -5.45
CA LYS A 64 1.05 2.11 -5.28
C LYS A 64 1.99 2.93 -4.39
N LEU A 65 2.45 2.37 -3.28
CA LEU A 65 3.42 3.02 -2.38
C LEU A 65 4.76 3.26 -3.08
N ALA A 66 5.26 2.27 -3.83
CA ALA A 66 6.47 2.45 -4.64
C ALA A 66 6.27 3.52 -5.70
N GLY A 67 5.13 3.55 -6.38
CA GLY A 67 4.76 4.61 -7.32
C GLY A 67 4.79 6.00 -6.68
N GLN A 68 4.17 6.16 -5.50
CA GLN A 68 4.20 7.42 -4.74
C GLN A 68 5.62 7.86 -4.39
N LEU A 69 6.48 6.92 -3.98
CA LEU A 69 7.88 7.22 -3.72
C LEU A 69 8.60 7.68 -4.99
N PHE A 70 8.42 6.98 -6.11
CA PHE A 70 9.04 7.34 -7.37
C PHE A 70 8.46 8.60 -8.00
N ASP A 71 7.22 8.98 -7.67
CA ASP A 71 6.60 10.25 -8.06
C ASP A 71 7.01 11.44 -7.19
N ASP A 72 7.56 11.19 -6.00
CA ASP A 72 8.04 12.23 -5.11
C ASP A 72 9.22 12.99 -5.76
N PRO A 73 9.07 14.31 -6.02
CA PRO A 73 10.12 15.09 -6.65
C PRO A 73 11.36 15.25 -5.77
N ASP A 74 11.22 15.23 -4.44
CA ASP A 74 12.37 15.28 -3.53
C ASP A 74 13.13 13.95 -3.55
N PHE A 75 12.42 12.82 -3.59
CA PHE A 75 13.06 11.52 -3.81
C PHE A 75 13.80 11.48 -5.16
N ARG A 76 13.16 11.91 -6.25
CA ARG A 76 13.80 11.99 -7.58
C ARG A 76 15.05 12.86 -7.59
N LYS A 77 15.05 14.00 -6.89
CA LYS A 77 16.25 14.86 -6.75
C LYS A 77 17.40 14.13 -6.06
N THR A 78 17.12 13.23 -5.11
CA THR A 78 18.17 12.42 -4.47
C THR A 78 18.77 11.36 -5.40
N LEU A 79 18.00 10.88 -6.38
CA LEU A 79 18.46 9.90 -7.38
C LEU A 79 19.23 10.53 -8.54
N ALA A 80 19.01 11.82 -8.81
CA ALA A 80 19.73 12.54 -9.85
C ALA A 80 21.22 12.57 -9.48
N ARG A 81 22.02 11.84 -10.28
CA ARG A 81 23.47 11.72 -10.11
C ARG A 81 24.11 13.09 -9.90
N PRO A 82 24.96 13.29 -8.88
CA PRO A 82 25.78 14.49 -8.82
C PRO A 82 26.66 14.53 -10.07
N ALA A 83 26.60 15.62 -10.83
CA ALA A 83 27.43 15.80 -12.01
C ALA A 83 28.93 15.67 -11.63
N PRO A 84 29.75 15.01 -12.47
CA PRO A 84 31.18 14.84 -12.22
C PRO A 84 31.94 16.18 -12.22
#